data_AF-A0A4Q5QHA7-F1
#
_entry.id   AF-A0A4Q5QHA7-F1
#
_cell.length_a   1.000
_cell.length_b   1.000
_cell.length_c   1.000
_cell.angle_alpha   90.00
_cell.angle_beta   90.00
_cell.angle_gamma   90.00
#
_symmetry.space_group_name_H-M   'P 1'
#
loop_
_entity.id
_entity.type
_entity.pdbx_description
1 polymer ?
#
loop_
_entity_poly.entity_id
_entity_poly.type
_entity_poly.pdbx_seq_one_letter_code
_entity_poly.pdbx_strand_id
1 'polypeptide(L)'
;MRILITGGTGMIGQRLAALLIDEGHEVALLTREPAKSSHYRLFGWDPAAGTIDPAALPYADCVVNLAGSNVAEGKWTASRKQEILRSRLDGLELLHRELAKPGHHVHTLLSASAIGIYGDRG
;
A
#
# COMPACT_ATOMS: atom_id res chain seq x y z
N MET A 1 -1.59 6.60 17.02
CA MET A 1 -0.66 5.72 16.26
C MET A 1 -0.44 6.30 14.88
N ARG A 2 0.71 6.05 14.28
CA ARG A 2 1.10 6.46 12.93
C ARG A 2 0.87 5.31 11.96
N ILE A 3 0.00 5.53 10.99
CA ILE A 3 -0.45 4.52 10.04
C ILE A 3 0.03 4.94 8.65
N LEU A 4 0.77 4.04 8.00
CA LEU A 4 1.25 4.21 6.63
C LEU A 4 0.37 3.39 5.68
N ILE A 5 -0.23 4.04 4.69
CA ILE A 5 -1.15 3.39 3.76
C ILE A 5 -0.56 3.39 2.34
N THR A 6 -0.29 2.21 1.78
CA THR A 6 0.02 2.08 0.35
C THR A 6 -1.27 2.08 -0.47
N GLY A 7 -1.26 2.63 -1.68
CA GLY A 7 -2.50 2.76 -2.47
C GLY A 7 -3.54 3.69 -1.84
N GLY A 8 -3.10 4.56 -0.91
CA GLY A 8 -3.95 5.47 -0.15
C GLY A 8 -4.71 6.51 -0.98
N THR A 9 -4.28 6.75 -2.22
CA THR A 9 -4.96 7.65 -3.16
C THR A 9 -6.17 7.01 -3.85
N GLY A 10 -6.36 5.69 -3.74
CA GLY A 10 -7.50 4.97 -4.28
C GLY A 10 -8.77 5.11 -3.43
N MET A 11 -9.90 4.64 -3.98
CA MET A 11 -11.24 4.77 -3.36
C MET A 11 -11.29 4.29 -1.89
N ILE A 12 -10.78 3.09 -1.62
CA ILE A 12 -10.77 2.53 -0.26
C ILE A 12 -9.76 3.28 0.64
N GLY A 13 -8.57 3.57 0.09
CA GLY A 13 -7.50 4.23 0.82
C GLY A 13 -7.88 5.62 1.34
N GLN A 14 -8.55 6.42 0.51
CA GLN A 14 -8.99 7.76 0.91
C GLN A 14 -10.00 7.71 2.05
N ARG A 15 -11.00 6.81 1.97
CA ARG A 15 -12.01 6.68 3.03
C ARG A 15 -11.41 6.13 4.32
N LEU A 16 -10.51 5.14 4.22
CA LEU A 16 -9.81 4.60 5.37
C LEU A 16 -8.94 5.66 6.05
N ALA A 17 -8.21 6.46 5.28
CA ALA A 17 -7.38 7.55 5.81
C ALA A 17 -8.22 8.57 6.59
N ALA A 18 -9.37 9.00 6.04
CA ALA A 18 -10.27 9.91 6.71
C ALA A 18 -10.80 9.33 8.04
N LEU A 19 -11.28 8.09 8.03
CA LEU A 19 -11.78 7.43 9.24
C LEU A 19 -10.71 7.29 10.32
N LEU A 20 -9.49 6.95 9.95
CA LEU A 20 -8.38 6.84 10.90
C LEU A 20 -7.98 8.19 11.50
N ILE A 21 -8.04 9.27 10.71
CA ILE A 21 -7.80 10.63 11.22
C ILE A 21 -8.91 11.04 12.19
N ASP A 22 -10.18 10.76 11.86
CA ASP A 22 -11.32 11.06 12.73
C ASP A 22 -11.23 10.33 14.09
N GLU A 23 -10.65 9.11 14.10
CA GLU A 23 -10.35 8.32 15.30
C GLU A 23 -9.07 8.79 16.04
N GLY A 24 -8.39 9.84 15.57
CA GLY A 24 -7.22 10.43 16.22
C GLY A 24 -5.87 9.79 15.86
N HIS A 25 -5.80 9.02 14.77
CA HIS A 25 -4.54 8.48 14.26
C HIS A 25 -3.83 9.46 13.32
N GLU A 26 -2.50 9.38 13.25
CA GLU A 26 -1.70 10.12 12.26
C GLU A 26 -1.57 9.26 10.99
N VAL A 27 -2.01 9.77 9.84
CA VAL A 27 -1.98 9.01 8.58
C VAL A 27 -0.97 9.61 7.60
N ALA A 28 -0.15 8.74 7.01
CA ALA A 28 0.69 9.05 5.86
C ALA A 28 0.41 8.07 4.72
N LEU A 29 0.58 8.52 3.48
CA LEU A 29 0.40 7.69 2.29
C LEU A 29 1.74 7.36 1.66
N LEU A 30 1.90 6.10 1.25
CA LEU A 30 3.04 5.63 0.47
C LEU A 30 2.64 5.55 -1.01
N THR A 31 3.23 6.40 -1.84
CA THR A 31 2.80 6.63 -3.24
C THR A 31 3.96 6.71 -4.22
N ARG A 32 3.71 6.31 -5.47
CA ARG A 32 4.69 6.41 -6.57
C ARG A 32 4.93 7.84 -7.01
N GLU A 33 3.91 8.69 -6.86
CA GLU A 33 3.93 10.07 -7.27
C GLU A 33 3.55 10.95 -6.09
N PRO A 34 4.52 11.33 -5.23
CA PRO A 34 4.26 12.24 -4.13
C PRO A 34 3.99 13.65 -4.69
N ALA A 35 2.73 14.07 -4.69
CA ALA A 35 2.34 15.41 -5.09
C ALA A 35 2.84 16.46 -4.09
N LYS A 36 3.24 17.64 -4.58
CA LYS A 36 3.74 18.74 -3.73
C LYS A 36 2.69 19.34 -2.80
N SER A 37 1.41 19.20 -3.13
CA SER A 37 0.29 19.63 -2.30
C SER A 37 -0.65 18.45 -2.11
N SER A 38 -0.73 17.97 -0.88
CA SER A 38 -1.59 16.87 -0.47
C SER A 38 -2.10 17.15 0.93
N HIS A 39 -3.36 16.78 1.19
CA HIS A 39 -3.94 16.82 2.53
C HIS A 39 -3.20 15.89 3.51
N TYR A 40 -2.60 14.82 2.98
CA TYR A 40 -1.86 13.82 3.74
C TYR A 40 -0.36 14.01 3.60
N ARG A 41 0.39 13.61 4.64
CA ARG A 41 1.83 13.36 4.53
C ARG A 41 2.08 12.28 3.48
N LEU A 42 2.96 12.54 2.53
CA LEU A 42 3.31 11.60 1.47
C LEU A 42 4.75 11.13 1.62
N PHE A 43 4.96 9.83 1.47
CA PHE A 43 6.26 9.21 1.30
C PHE A 43 6.34 8.58 -0.09
N GLY A 44 7.50 8.69 -0.72
CA GLY A 44 7.76 8.08 -2.02
C GLY A 44 8.01 6.58 -1.90
N TRP A 45 7.54 5.81 -2.88
CA TRP A 45 8.04 4.45 -3.11
C TRP A 45 7.90 4.08 -4.59
N ASP A 46 8.74 3.17 -5.05
CA ASP A 46 8.59 2.54 -6.34
C ASP A 46 8.85 1.04 -6.19
N PRO A 47 7.78 0.21 -6.12
CA PRO A 47 7.91 -1.24 -6.08
C PRO A 47 8.68 -1.83 -7.26
N ALA A 48 8.53 -1.26 -8.45
CA ALA A 48 9.20 -1.77 -9.65
C ALA A 48 10.70 -1.45 -9.66
N ALA A 49 11.07 -0.27 -9.15
CA ALA A 49 12.48 0.09 -8.92
C ALA A 49 13.03 -0.44 -7.59
N GLY A 50 12.19 -1.03 -6.74
CA GLY A 50 12.55 -1.55 -5.42
C GLY A 50 12.99 -0.46 -4.44
N THR A 51 12.46 0.77 -4.55
CA THR A 51 12.83 1.89 -3.69
C THR A 51 11.69 2.30 -2.76
N ILE A 52 12.04 2.74 -1.55
CA ILE A 52 11.12 3.31 -0.57
C ILE A 52 11.80 4.52 0.07
N ASP A 53 11.04 5.54 0.41
CA ASP A 53 11.53 6.66 1.21
C ASP A 53 12.07 6.13 2.55
N PRO A 54 13.35 6.38 2.89
CA PRO A 54 13.95 5.89 4.12
C PRO A 54 13.23 6.33 5.40
N ALA A 55 12.47 7.43 5.34
CA ALA A 55 11.70 7.93 6.48
C ALA A 55 10.31 7.28 6.62
N ALA A 56 9.84 6.52 5.62
CA ALA A 56 8.48 5.97 5.61
C ALA A 56 8.24 4.93 6.71
N LEU A 57 9.10 3.93 6.83
CA LEU A 57 8.95 2.88 7.84
C LEU A 57 9.32 3.35 9.25
N PRO A 58 10.38 4.15 9.46
CA PRO A 58 10.66 4.74 10.77
C PRO A 58 9.57 5.70 11.26
N TYR A 59 8.69 6.19 10.38
CA TYR A 59 7.52 6.98 10.77
C TYR A 59 6.38 6.12 11.33
N ALA A 60 6.21 4.87 10.86
CA ALA A 60 4.97 4.11 11.03
C ALA A 60 5.00 3.10 12.19
N ASP A 61 3.89 3.01 12.93
CA ASP A 61 3.59 1.91 13.85
C ASP A 61 2.95 0.73 13.09
N CYS A 62 2.11 1.04 12.09
CA CYS A 62 1.36 0.08 11.29
C CYS A 62 1.44 0.43 9.80
N VAL A 63 1.51 -0.61 8.95
CA VAL A 63 1.41 -0.48 7.49
C VAL A 63 0.15 -1.17 6.99
N VAL A 64 -0.64 -0.45 6.18
CA VAL A 64 -1.79 -1.00 5.45
C VAL A 64 -1.48 -1.01 3.96
N ASN A 65 -1.35 -2.20 3.40
CA ASN A 65 -1.05 -2.41 1.99
C ASN A 65 -2.35 -2.55 1.17
N LEU A 66 -2.77 -1.48 0.50
CA LEU A 66 -3.89 -1.46 -0.45
C LEU A 66 -3.44 -1.31 -1.90
N ALA A 67 -2.13 -1.26 -2.16
CA ALA A 67 -1.59 -1.13 -3.50
C ALA A 67 -1.90 -2.35 -4.38
N GLY A 68 -2.27 -2.07 -5.64
CA GLY A 68 -2.48 -3.07 -6.67
C GLY A 68 -3.23 -2.49 -7.87
N SER A 69 -3.03 -3.07 -9.04
CA SER A 69 -3.77 -2.68 -10.25
C SER A 69 -5.25 -3.11 -10.14
N ASN A 70 -6.11 -2.32 -10.79
CA ASN A 70 -7.54 -2.59 -10.87
C ASN A 70 -7.80 -3.87 -11.68
N VAL A 71 -8.41 -4.85 -11.04
CA VAL A 71 -8.68 -6.17 -11.62
C VAL A 71 -9.82 -6.14 -12.65
N ALA A 72 -10.74 -5.19 -12.52
CA ALA A 72 -11.89 -5.01 -13.42
C ALA A 72 -11.55 -4.18 -14.68
N GLU A 73 -10.34 -3.62 -14.75
CA GLU A 73 -9.92 -2.78 -15.86
C GLU A 73 -9.36 -3.61 -17.02
N GLY A 74 -9.95 -3.41 -18.20
CA GLY A 74 -9.45 -3.96 -19.46
C GLY A 74 -9.70 -5.45 -19.65
N LYS A 75 -9.22 -5.97 -20.79
CA LYS A 75 -9.30 -7.40 -21.13
C LYS A 75 -8.20 -8.18 -20.40
N TRP A 76 -8.52 -9.40 -19.96
CA TRP A 76 -7.58 -10.31 -19.30
C TRP A 76 -6.63 -11.01 -20.29
N THR A 77 -5.74 -10.23 -20.90
CA THR A 77 -4.62 -10.76 -21.68
C THR A 77 -3.56 -11.37 -20.75
N ALA A 78 -2.66 -12.21 -21.29
CA ALA A 78 -1.57 -12.79 -20.50
C ALA A 78 -0.71 -11.71 -19.83
N SER A 79 -0.40 -10.64 -20.57
CA SER A 79 0.35 -9.48 -20.06
C SER A 79 -0.40 -8.78 -18.92
N ARG A 80 -1.71 -8.54 -19.06
CA ARG A 80 -2.51 -7.89 -18.01
C ARG A 80 -2.62 -8.75 -16.75
N LYS A 81 -2.79 -10.07 -16.89
CA LYS A 81 -2.78 -11.00 -15.73
C LYS A 81 -1.47 -10.92 -14.97
N GLN A 82 -0.35 -10.90 -15.70
CA GLN A 82 0.98 -10.76 -15.10
C GLN A 82 1.16 -9.42 -14.39
N GLU A 83 0.67 -8.33 -14.99
CA GLU A 83 0.70 -7.00 -14.38
C GLU A 83 -0.12 -6.95 -13.09
N ILE A 84 -1.35 -7.49 -13.09
CA ILE A 84 -2.22 -7.57 -11.90
C ILE A 84 -1.51 -8.32 -10.77
N LEU A 85 -0.84 -9.43 -11.09
CA LEU A 85 -0.08 -10.22 -10.12
C LEU A 85 1.13 -9.45 -9.57
N ARG A 86 1.98 -8.92 -10.46
CA ARG A 86 3.19 -8.18 -10.09
C ARG A 86 2.88 -6.93 -9.26
N SER A 87 1.81 -6.20 -9.61
CA SER A 87 1.37 -5.02 -8.85
C SER A 87 1.09 -5.30 -7.36
N ARG A 88 0.86 -6.56 -6.98
CA ARG A 88 0.64 -7.02 -5.60
C ARG A 88 1.90 -7.63 -4.99
N LEU A 89 2.60 -8.47 -5.74
CA LEU A 89 3.79 -9.16 -5.25
C LEU A 89 4.96 -8.19 -5.04
N ASP A 90 5.26 -7.34 -6.02
CA ASP A 90 6.44 -6.48 -5.99
C ASP A 90 6.39 -5.50 -4.81
N GLY A 91 5.20 -4.94 -4.52
CA GLY A 91 4.99 -4.05 -3.38
C GLY A 91 5.14 -4.78 -2.04
N LEU A 92 4.60 -5.99 -1.92
CA LEU A 92 4.69 -6.77 -0.69
C LEU A 92 6.11 -7.29 -0.44
N GLU A 93 6.82 -7.70 -1.49
CA GLU A 93 8.22 -8.13 -1.42
C GLU A 93 9.14 -6.98 -0.98
N LEU A 94 8.92 -5.78 -1.54
CA LEU A 94 9.61 -4.57 -1.09
C LEU A 94 9.35 -4.30 0.39
N LEU A 95 8.09 -4.30 0.82
CA LEU A 95 7.75 -4.09 2.24
C LEU A 95 8.39 -5.16 3.14
N HIS A 96 8.33 -6.42 2.75
CA HIS A 96 8.94 -7.52 3.50
C HIS A 96 10.45 -7.31 3.69
N ARG A 97 11.17 -6.97 2.62
CA ARG A 97 12.61 -6.73 2.66
C ARG A 97 12.98 -5.54 3.54
N GLU A 98 12.21 -4.45 3.49
CA GLU A 98 12.50 -3.24 4.25
C GLU A 98 12.09 -3.38 5.72
N LEU A 99 11.03 -4.13 6.02
CA LEU A 99 10.61 -4.49 7.39
C LEU A 99 11.49 -5.55 8.05
N ALA A 100 12.35 -6.23 7.29
CA ALA A 100 13.38 -7.10 7.85
C ALA A 100 14.61 -6.32 8.37
N LYS A 101 14.72 -5.02 8.03
CA LYS A 101 15.83 -4.17 8.45
C LYS A 101 15.53 -3.54 9.82
N PRO A 102 16.55 -3.34 10.67
CA PRO A 102 16.37 -2.57 11.90
C PRO A 102 16.11 -1.09 11.61
N GLY A 103 15.59 -0.36 12.60
CA GLY A 103 15.43 1.11 12.53
C GLY A 103 14.00 1.58 12.25
N HIS A 104 13.02 0.68 12.19
CA HIS A 104 11.60 1.00 12.25
C HIS A 104 10.97 0.45 13.54
N HIS A 105 9.76 0.89 13.83
CA HIS A 105 8.94 0.39 14.94
C HIS A 105 7.62 -0.21 14.47
N VAL A 106 7.48 -0.45 13.16
CA VAL A 106 6.34 -1.16 12.58
C VAL A 106 6.17 -2.53 13.23
N HIS A 107 5.03 -2.73 13.90
CA HIS A 107 4.68 -4.00 14.55
C HIS A 107 3.51 -4.72 13.85
N THR A 108 2.88 -4.10 12.85
CA THR A 108 1.74 -4.68 12.14
C THR A 108 1.74 -4.32 10.67
N LEU A 109 1.57 -5.34 9.84
CA LEU A 109 1.34 -5.23 8.40
C LEU A 109 -0.03 -5.85 8.07
N LEU A 110 -0.95 -5.02 7.57
CA LEU A 110 -2.25 -5.46 7.07
C LEU A 110 -2.21 -5.42 5.54
N SER A 111 -2.49 -6.52 4.86
CA SER A 111 -2.51 -6.55 3.39
C SER A 111 -3.91 -6.86 2.89
N ALA A 112 -4.39 -6.04 1.96
CA ALA A 112 -5.64 -6.32 1.26
C ALA A 112 -5.53 -7.63 0.47
N SER A 113 -6.62 -8.38 0.48
CA SER A 113 -6.83 -9.58 -0.31
C SER A 113 -8.26 -9.58 -0.85
N ALA A 114 -8.65 -10.65 -1.54
CA ALA A 114 -9.99 -10.80 -2.08
C ALA A 114 -10.51 -12.22 -1.82
N ILE A 115 -11.84 -12.33 -1.71
CA ILE A 115 -12.54 -13.61 -1.54
C ILE A 115 -12.28 -14.60 -2.70
N GLY A 116 -11.77 -14.13 -3.84
CA GLY A 116 -11.46 -14.96 -5.00
C GLY A 116 -10.48 -16.11 -4.71
N ILE A 117 -9.69 -16.05 -3.63
CA ILE A 117 -8.86 -17.17 -3.18
C ILE A 117 -9.69 -18.42 -2.81
N TYR A 118 -10.94 -18.21 -2.42
CA TYR A 118 -11.86 -19.28 -2.03
C TYR A 118 -12.58 -19.91 -3.24
N GLY A 119 -12.42 -19.35 -4.45
CA GLY A 119 -13.14 -19.78 -5.65
C GLY A 119 -14.60 -19.35 -5.68
N ASP A 120 -15.29 -19.71 -6.75
CA ASP A 120 -16.74 -19.57 -6.85
C ASP A 120 -17.41 -20.56 -5.88
N ARG A 121 -18.25 -20.03 -4.99
CA ARG A 121 -18.97 -20.81 -3.97
C ARG A 121 -20.49 -20.70 -4.10
N GLY A 122 -21.01 -20.16 -5.21
CA GLY A 122 -22.44 -20.03 -5.50
C GLY A 122 -23.04 -18.70 -5.10
#